data_AF-Q700V6-F1
#
_entry.id   AF-Q700V6-F1
#
_cell.length_a   1.000
_cell.length_b   1.000
_cell.length_c   1.000
_cell.angle_alpha   90.00
_cell.angle_beta   90.00
_cell.angle_gamma   90.00
#
_symmetry.space_group_name_H-M   'P 1'
#
loop_
_entity.id
_entity.type
_entity.pdbx_description
1 polymer ?
#
loop_
_entity_poly.entity_id
_entity_poly.type
_entity_poly.pdbx_seq_one_letter_code
_entity_poly.pdbx_strand_id
1 'polypeptide(L)'
;DIRHLDTIVQSYRYNNLNLEAFNSKDAFVASLVAGQGSGRAERAVVRDYPNLHHFAADVRHHEDGRTTVIILEPASAGNQENLPGYTELASALRYNLGSQCRMVVIEAEAQKSLSDCVTFALDFALVAYQERRTTFDQWHENLAAYGTIADNGVQDKKYGPFDRGLYHNYGIHLIKGWGVLPPVFYKHAHSRETLKGVEKRQPGSLETDVSTGSNKDGAESLEERMEAFSDRHGFRPRNISIEASRARKIRHALES
;
A
#
# COMPACT_ATOMS: atom_id res chain seq x y z
N ASP A 1 -7.47 14.08 8.94
CA ASP A 1 -6.29 13.34 8.47
C ASP A 1 -5.29 14.22 7.72
N ILE A 2 -5.60 14.72 6.50
CA ILE A 2 -4.66 15.50 5.66
C ILE A 2 -3.88 16.58 6.43
N ARG A 3 -4.57 17.47 7.15
CA ARG A 3 -3.96 18.61 7.88
C ARG A 3 -2.83 18.20 8.84
N HIS A 4 -2.89 17.00 9.40
CA HIS A 4 -1.95 16.52 10.41
C HIS A 4 -1.06 15.38 9.91
N LEU A 5 -1.15 15.02 8.63
CA LEU A 5 -0.44 13.87 8.06
C LEU A 5 1.07 14.00 8.24
N ASP A 6 1.64 15.17 7.91
CA ASP A 6 3.08 15.40 8.02
C ASP A 6 3.58 15.21 9.46
N THR A 7 2.87 15.77 10.44
CA THR A 7 3.19 15.60 11.87
C THR A 7 3.13 14.13 12.30
N ILE A 8 2.08 13.41 11.88
CA ILE A 8 1.93 11.99 12.22
C ILE A 8 3.05 11.16 11.58
N VAL A 9 3.33 11.35 10.29
CA VAL A 9 4.41 10.66 9.57
C VAL A 9 5.77 10.92 10.22
N GLN A 10 6.04 12.17 10.60
CA GLN A 10 7.28 12.54 11.26
C GLN A 10 7.46 11.92 12.65
N SER A 11 6.39 11.50 13.33
CA SER A 11 6.52 10.78 14.60
C SER A 11 7.12 9.36 14.44
N TYR A 12 7.03 8.75 13.25
CA TYR A 12 7.57 7.42 13.00
C TYR A 12 9.07 7.48 12.62
N ARG A 13 9.95 7.18 13.58
CA ARG A 13 11.42 7.26 13.45
C ARG A 13 12.13 5.90 13.55
N TYR A 14 11.58 4.87 12.90
CA TYR A 14 12.24 3.57 12.86
C TYR A 14 13.42 3.57 11.87
N ASN A 15 14.48 2.82 12.21
CA ASN A 15 15.66 2.70 11.35
C ASN A 15 15.30 2.15 9.97
N ASN A 16 15.75 2.79 8.89
CA ASN A 16 15.45 2.42 7.49
C ASN A 16 13.95 2.44 7.12
N LEU A 17 13.09 3.09 7.91
CA LEU A 17 11.70 3.32 7.52
C LEU A 17 11.62 4.36 6.39
N ASN A 18 12.30 5.50 6.56
CA ASN A 18 12.34 6.61 5.59
C ASN A 18 10.94 6.94 5.05
N LEU A 19 10.00 7.17 5.98
CA LEU A 19 8.61 7.47 5.65
C LEU A 19 8.42 8.97 5.45
N GLU A 20 7.86 9.34 4.30
CA GLU A 20 7.56 10.72 3.93
C GLU A 20 6.10 10.88 3.47
N ALA A 21 5.55 12.08 3.64
CA ALA A 21 4.25 12.46 3.14
C ALA A 21 4.42 13.47 2.00
N PHE A 22 3.78 13.19 0.87
CA PHE A 22 3.84 14.04 -0.31
C PHE A 22 2.47 14.63 -0.61
N ASN A 23 2.41 15.96 -0.67
CA ASN A 23 1.17 16.69 -0.96
C ASN A 23 0.77 16.66 -2.45
N SER A 24 1.61 16.09 -3.34
CA SER A 24 1.32 15.88 -4.76
C SER A 24 2.15 14.74 -5.35
N LYS A 25 1.69 14.20 -6.49
CA LYS A 25 2.44 13.23 -7.30
C LYS A 25 3.76 13.81 -7.81
N ASP A 26 3.80 15.11 -8.15
CA ASP A 26 5.01 15.78 -8.66
C ASP A 26 6.10 15.86 -7.60
N ALA A 27 5.74 16.21 -6.35
CA ALA A 27 6.69 16.22 -5.24
C ALA A 27 7.26 14.82 -4.96
N PHE A 28 6.42 13.79 -5.07
CA PHE A 28 6.86 12.40 -4.97
C PHE A 28 7.80 12.00 -6.12
N VAL A 29 7.48 12.33 -7.37
CA VAL A 29 8.37 12.06 -8.51
C VAL A 29 9.71 12.78 -8.34
N ALA A 30 9.72 14.02 -7.85
CA ALA A 30 10.94 14.76 -7.56
C ALA A 30 11.80 14.08 -6.47
N SER A 31 11.19 13.50 -5.43
CA SER A 31 11.93 12.74 -4.41
C SER A 31 12.58 11.49 -5.02
N LEU A 32 11.88 10.82 -5.93
CA LEU A 32 12.40 9.62 -6.59
C LEU A 32 13.61 9.93 -7.48
N VAL A 33 13.58 11.05 -8.21
CA VAL A 33 14.71 11.54 -9.01
C VAL A 33 15.90 11.86 -8.11
N ALA A 34 15.68 12.57 -7.00
CA ALA A 34 16.73 12.89 -6.05
C ALA A 34 17.35 11.66 -5.37
N GLY A 35 16.58 10.57 -5.24
CA GLY A 35 17.01 9.32 -4.61
C GLY A 35 17.78 8.35 -5.51
N GLN A 36 17.87 8.57 -6.82
CA GLN A 36 18.51 7.61 -7.74
C GLN A 36 19.96 7.29 -7.34
N GLY A 37 20.33 6.00 -7.40
CA GLY A 37 21.68 5.54 -7.09
C GLY A 37 22.02 5.49 -5.59
N SER A 38 21.12 5.89 -4.70
CA SER A 38 21.42 6.00 -3.26
C SER A 38 21.43 4.66 -2.50
N GLY A 39 20.95 3.58 -3.10
CA GLY A 39 20.79 2.29 -2.40
C GLY A 39 19.72 2.29 -1.29
N ARG A 40 18.96 3.38 -1.13
CA ARG A 40 18.03 3.56 0.00
C ARG A 40 16.65 2.98 -0.29
N ALA A 41 15.98 2.55 0.77
CA ALA A 41 14.54 2.27 0.76
C ALA A 41 13.77 3.50 1.25
N GLU A 42 12.60 3.77 0.69
CA GLU A 42 11.70 4.87 1.08
C GLU A 42 10.26 4.36 1.14
N ARG A 43 9.46 4.92 2.03
CA ARG A 43 8.01 4.72 2.09
C ARG A 43 7.33 6.06 1.95
N ALA A 44 6.21 6.09 1.24
CA ALA A 44 5.50 7.32 0.98
C ALA A 44 4.00 7.18 1.24
N VAL A 45 3.41 8.25 1.77
CA VAL A 45 1.96 8.52 1.65
C VAL A 45 1.81 9.66 0.67
N VAL A 46 1.22 9.40 -0.50
CA VAL A 46 1.19 10.35 -1.61
C VAL A 46 -0.24 10.79 -1.87
N ARG A 47 -0.45 12.11 -1.95
CA ARG A 47 -1.71 12.71 -2.35
C ARG A 47 -1.81 12.83 -3.86
N ASP A 48 -2.93 12.36 -4.41
CA ASP A 48 -3.32 12.57 -5.80
C ASP A 48 -3.98 13.96 -5.98
N TYR A 49 -3.22 15.05 -5.79
CA TYR A 49 -3.77 16.41 -5.92
C TYR A 49 -4.25 16.70 -7.37
N PRO A 50 -5.39 17.40 -7.58
CA PRO A 50 -6.25 18.08 -6.59
C PRO A 50 -7.25 17.17 -5.85
N ASN A 51 -7.32 15.88 -6.20
CA ASN A 51 -8.22 14.94 -5.55
C ASN A 51 -7.90 14.78 -4.06
N LEU A 52 -8.91 14.36 -3.30
CA LEU A 52 -8.77 14.02 -1.87
C LEU A 52 -8.40 12.54 -1.70
N HIS A 53 -7.62 12.00 -2.62
CA HIS A 53 -7.19 10.61 -2.62
C HIS A 53 -5.72 10.49 -2.20
N HIS A 54 -5.42 9.44 -1.43
CA HIS A 54 -4.06 9.11 -1.00
C HIS A 54 -3.81 7.64 -1.20
N PHE A 55 -2.59 7.30 -1.62
CA PHE A 55 -2.10 5.94 -1.74
C PHE A 55 -0.75 5.82 -1.04
N ALA A 56 -0.35 4.58 -0.75
CA ALA A 56 0.99 4.31 -0.24
C ALA A 56 1.94 3.90 -1.36
N ALA A 57 3.23 4.15 -1.18
CA ALA A 57 4.26 3.58 -2.03
C ALA A 57 5.38 2.97 -1.17
N ASP A 58 5.83 1.77 -1.54
CA ASP A 58 7.11 1.20 -1.10
C ASP A 58 8.10 1.38 -2.26
N VAL A 59 9.28 1.94 -1.97
CA VAL A 59 10.26 2.33 -2.97
C VAL A 59 11.62 1.74 -2.64
N ARG A 60 12.34 1.27 -3.66
CA ARG A 60 13.78 0.97 -3.59
C ARG A 60 14.52 1.74 -4.66
N HIS A 61 15.54 2.47 -4.24
CA HIS A 61 16.58 2.99 -5.11
C HIS A 61 17.74 2.01 -5.12
N HIS A 62 18.14 1.59 -6.31
CA HIS A 62 19.24 0.65 -6.52
C HIS A 62 20.53 1.43 -6.78
N GLU A 63 21.67 0.90 -6.35
CA GLU A 63 22.98 1.56 -6.53
C GLU A 63 23.36 1.74 -8.01
N ASP A 64 22.81 0.91 -8.90
CA ASP A 64 22.98 1.03 -10.35
C ASP A 64 22.10 2.10 -11.02
N GLY A 65 21.38 2.91 -10.22
CA GLY A 65 20.53 4.00 -10.69
C GLY A 65 19.09 3.59 -10.99
N ARG A 66 18.75 2.30 -10.97
CA ARG A 66 17.35 1.84 -11.09
C ARG A 66 16.53 2.28 -9.88
N THR A 67 15.22 2.42 -10.08
CA THR A 67 14.24 2.66 -9.03
C THR A 67 13.05 1.72 -9.25
N THR A 68 12.61 1.04 -8.20
CA THR A 68 11.40 0.20 -8.25
C THR A 68 10.37 0.74 -7.27
N VAL A 69 9.13 0.84 -7.73
CA VAL A 69 8.00 1.46 -7.00
C VAL A 69 6.84 0.46 -6.95
N ILE A 70 6.41 0.12 -5.74
CA ILE A 70 5.22 -0.68 -5.49
C ILE A 70 4.17 0.23 -4.88
N ILE A 71 3.17 0.61 -5.69
CA ILE A 71 2.04 1.39 -5.23
C ILE A 71 1.03 0.45 -4.56
N LEU A 72 0.56 0.83 -3.39
CA LEU A 72 -0.43 0.09 -2.62
C LEU A 72 -1.70 0.95 -2.54
N GLU A 73 -2.71 0.57 -3.31
CA GLU A 73 -4.03 1.20 -3.34
C GLU A 73 -4.94 0.49 -2.34
N PRO A 74 -5.36 1.15 -1.24
CA PRO A 74 -6.25 0.52 -0.26
C PRO A 74 -7.68 0.32 -0.78
N ALA A 75 -8.15 1.18 -1.68
CA ALA A 75 -9.48 1.11 -2.26
C ALA A 75 -9.48 0.30 -3.56
N SER A 76 -10.31 0.68 -4.55
CA SER A 76 -10.28 0.11 -5.89
C SER A 76 -9.62 1.07 -6.87
N ALA A 77 -8.63 0.60 -7.63
CA ALA A 77 -7.96 1.32 -8.71
C ALA A 77 -8.59 1.01 -10.08
N GLY A 78 -9.22 -0.16 -10.24
CA GLY A 78 -9.74 -0.65 -11.52
C GLY A 78 -11.09 -0.07 -11.97
N ASN A 79 -11.71 0.83 -11.20
CA ASN A 79 -12.98 1.44 -11.60
C ASN A 79 -12.73 2.58 -12.61
N GLN A 80 -13.19 2.41 -13.85
CA GLN A 80 -13.07 3.39 -14.94
C GLN A 80 -13.68 4.75 -14.61
N GLU A 81 -14.68 4.82 -13.73
CA GLU A 81 -15.33 6.08 -13.35
C GLU A 81 -14.52 6.91 -12.35
N ASN A 82 -13.56 6.30 -11.65
CA ASN A 82 -12.73 6.94 -10.63
C ASN A 82 -11.32 6.36 -10.66
N LEU A 83 -10.69 6.38 -11.84
CA LEU A 83 -9.32 5.92 -12.01
C LEU A 83 -8.40 6.84 -11.21
N PRO A 84 -7.67 6.34 -10.20
CA PRO A 84 -6.67 7.15 -9.56
C PRO A 84 -5.62 7.57 -10.60
N GLY A 85 -4.98 8.73 -10.40
CA GLY A 85 -4.01 9.35 -11.32
C GLY A 85 -2.72 8.57 -11.60
N TYR A 86 -2.75 7.23 -11.62
CA TYR A 86 -1.62 6.35 -11.86
C TYR A 86 -1.12 6.39 -13.30
N THR A 87 -1.96 6.67 -14.30
CA THR A 87 -1.51 6.87 -15.70
C THR A 87 -0.66 8.12 -15.85
N GLU A 88 -1.05 9.20 -15.16
CA GLU A 88 -0.29 10.45 -15.06
C GLU A 88 1.02 10.22 -14.29
N LEU A 89 0.96 9.49 -13.16
CA LEU A 89 2.15 9.11 -12.40
C LEU A 89 3.13 8.30 -13.27
N ALA A 90 2.66 7.25 -13.95
CA ALA A 90 3.51 6.42 -14.81
C ALA A 90 4.11 7.24 -15.96
N SER A 91 3.35 8.17 -16.52
CA SER A 91 3.85 9.08 -17.56
C SER A 91 4.95 10.00 -17.02
N ALA A 92 4.76 10.57 -15.82
CA ALA A 92 5.75 11.40 -15.15
C ALA A 92 7.02 10.61 -14.78
N LEU A 93 6.88 9.38 -14.27
CA LEU A 93 8.01 8.50 -13.98
C LEU A 93 8.78 8.15 -15.25
N ARG A 94 8.09 7.79 -16.34
CA ARG A 94 8.72 7.51 -17.63
C ARG A 94 9.43 8.75 -18.21
N TYR A 95 8.87 9.94 -18.04
CA TYR A 95 9.48 11.17 -18.50
C TYR A 95 10.76 11.52 -17.71
N ASN A 96 10.72 11.42 -16.38
CA ASN A 96 11.83 11.85 -15.53
C ASN A 96 12.92 10.78 -15.32
N LEU A 97 12.54 9.50 -15.27
CA LEU A 97 13.42 8.38 -14.91
C LEU A 97 13.62 7.38 -16.08
N GLY A 98 12.87 7.52 -17.18
CA GLY A 98 12.98 6.65 -18.34
C GLY A 98 12.76 5.17 -18.00
N SER A 99 13.57 4.30 -18.61
CA SER A 99 13.56 2.85 -18.35
C SER A 99 14.17 2.44 -17.01
N GLN A 100 14.75 3.38 -16.25
CA GLN A 100 15.35 3.10 -14.95
C GLN A 100 14.29 2.96 -13.85
N CYS A 101 13.06 3.41 -14.08
CA CYS A 101 11.97 3.24 -13.13
C CYS A 101 11.02 2.12 -13.57
N ARG A 102 10.70 1.22 -12.65
CA ARG A 102 9.64 0.21 -12.83
C ARG A 102 8.59 0.36 -11.73
N MET A 103 7.33 0.34 -12.13
CA MET A 103 6.19 0.56 -11.24
C MET A 103 5.18 -0.58 -11.37
N VAL A 104 4.62 -1.00 -10.23
CA VAL A 104 3.45 -1.87 -10.15
C VAL A 104 2.42 -1.22 -9.23
N VAL A 105 1.13 -1.49 -9.47
CA VAL A 105 0.04 -1.06 -8.59
C VAL A 105 -0.65 -2.30 -8.05
N ILE A 106 -0.80 -2.38 -6.73
CA ILE A 106 -1.52 -3.47 -6.07
C ILE A 106 -2.76 -2.89 -5.41
N GLU A 107 -3.94 -3.32 -5.87
CA GLU A 107 -5.24 -2.91 -5.36
C GLU A 107 -5.72 -3.89 -4.29
N ALA A 108 -5.94 -3.41 -3.05
CA ALA A 108 -6.37 -4.24 -1.94
C ALA A 108 -7.90 -4.36 -1.82
N GLU A 109 -8.67 -3.34 -2.21
CA GLU A 109 -10.11 -3.26 -1.95
C GLU A 109 -10.49 -3.41 -0.45
N ALA A 110 -9.55 -3.11 0.45
CA ALA A 110 -9.75 -3.14 1.89
C ALA A 110 -10.59 -1.94 2.36
N GLN A 111 -10.35 -0.77 1.77
CA GLN A 111 -11.10 0.45 2.03
C GLN A 111 -12.39 0.48 1.20
N LYS A 112 -13.51 0.74 1.87
CA LYS A 112 -14.82 1.00 1.23
C LYS A 112 -15.34 2.42 1.44
N SER A 113 -14.76 3.17 2.37
CA SER A 113 -15.17 4.56 2.64
C SER A 113 -14.48 5.54 1.69
N LEU A 114 -15.02 6.75 1.61
CA LEU A 114 -14.44 7.84 0.80
C LEU A 114 -13.42 8.69 1.59
N SER A 115 -13.30 8.49 2.91
CA SER A 115 -12.60 9.43 3.80
C SER A 115 -11.38 8.86 4.52
N ASP A 116 -11.16 7.54 4.46
CA ASP A 116 -10.11 6.89 5.26
C ASP A 116 -8.79 6.67 4.50
N CYS A 117 -8.68 7.14 3.25
CA CYS A 117 -7.52 6.90 2.37
C CYS A 117 -6.18 7.28 2.99
N VAL A 118 -6.11 8.39 3.74
CA VAL A 118 -4.89 8.83 4.42
C VAL A 118 -4.44 7.82 5.48
N THR A 119 -5.38 7.35 6.31
CA THR A 119 -5.05 6.43 7.40
C THR A 119 -4.70 5.05 6.84
N PHE A 120 -5.43 4.57 5.83
CA PHE A 120 -5.09 3.33 5.14
C PHE A 120 -3.73 3.39 4.45
N ALA A 121 -3.44 4.46 3.71
CA ALA A 121 -2.14 4.61 3.04
C ALA A 121 -0.99 4.63 4.06
N LEU A 122 -1.17 5.34 5.19
CA LEU A 122 -0.18 5.31 6.26
C LEU A 122 -0.02 3.91 6.88
N ASP A 123 -1.12 3.18 7.13
CA ASP A 123 -1.03 1.79 7.60
C ASP A 123 -0.32 0.89 6.59
N PHE A 124 -0.63 1.02 5.30
CA PHE A 124 -0.01 0.21 4.24
C PHE A 124 1.48 0.49 4.12
N ALA A 125 1.90 1.75 4.20
CA ALA A 125 3.31 2.13 4.21
C ALA A 125 4.06 1.52 5.42
N LEU A 126 3.48 1.58 6.61
CA LEU A 126 4.06 1.00 7.82
C LEU A 126 4.12 -0.54 7.77
N VAL A 127 3.09 -1.18 7.23
CA VAL A 127 3.05 -2.64 7.06
C VAL A 127 4.04 -3.08 5.99
N ALA A 128 4.19 -2.36 4.88
CA ALA A 128 5.22 -2.65 3.87
C ALA A 128 6.64 -2.61 4.46
N TYR A 129 6.90 -1.69 5.39
CA TYR A 129 8.13 -1.69 6.16
C TYR A 129 8.26 -2.91 7.09
N GLN A 130 7.19 -3.33 7.77
CA GLN A 130 7.19 -4.53 8.62
C GLN A 130 7.48 -5.81 7.81
N GLU A 131 6.84 -5.95 6.65
CA GLU A 131 6.95 -7.08 5.71
C GLU A 131 8.14 -6.96 4.74
N ARG A 132 9.06 -6.01 4.98
CA ARG A 132 10.15 -5.73 4.03
C ARG A 132 11.02 -6.94 3.74
N ARG A 133 11.45 -7.65 4.80
CA ARG A 133 12.39 -8.79 4.69
C ARG A 133 11.73 -10.06 4.16
N THR A 134 10.44 -10.22 4.41
CA THR A 134 9.67 -11.42 4.09
C THR A 134 9.05 -11.36 2.71
N THR A 135 8.74 -10.16 2.19
CA THR A 135 7.97 -10.01 0.95
C THR A 135 8.45 -8.88 0.07
N PHE A 136 8.53 -7.65 0.57
CA PHE A 136 8.72 -6.49 -0.30
C PHE A 136 10.13 -6.39 -0.90
N ASP A 137 11.18 -6.75 -0.17
CA ASP A 137 12.55 -6.72 -0.71
C ASP A 137 12.66 -7.68 -1.91
N GLN A 138 12.11 -8.90 -1.79
CA GLN A 138 12.06 -9.86 -2.89
C GLN A 138 11.24 -9.36 -4.07
N TRP A 139 10.09 -8.72 -3.83
CA TRP A 139 9.28 -8.12 -4.89
C TRP A 139 10.01 -7.00 -5.62
N HIS A 140 10.76 -6.16 -4.91
CA HIS A 140 11.55 -5.10 -5.51
C HIS A 140 12.71 -5.65 -6.35
N GLU A 141 13.37 -6.73 -5.90
CA GLU A 141 14.39 -7.45 -6.67
C GLU A 141 13.79 -8.07 -7.94
N ASN A 142 12.67 -8.78 -7.83
CA ASN A 142 11.97 -9.37 -8.97
C ASN A 142 11.52 -8.29 -9.95
N LEU A 143 10.98 -7.17 -9.45
CA LEU A 143 10.55 -6.06 -10.27
C LEU A 143 11.74 -5.44 -11.01
N ALA A 144 12.89 -5.27 -10.34
CA ALA A 144 14.11 -4.73 -10.93
C ALA A 144 14.71 -5.66 -12.00
N ALA A 145 14.68 -6.98 -11.79
CA ALA A 145 15.20 -7.97 -12.71
C ALA A 145 14.22 -8.24 -13.87
N TYR A 146 13.00 -8.65 -13.56
CA TYR A 146 12.05 -9.26 -14.49
C TYR A 146 10.87 -8.36 -14.90
N GLY A 147 10.65 -7.23 -14.21
CA GLY A 147 9.55 -6.32 -14.52
C GLY A 147 8.21 -6.78 -13.94
N THR A 148 8.24 -7.72 -13.00
CA THR A 148 7.10 -8.25 -12.27
C THR A 148 7.51 -8.57 -10.85
N ILE A 149 6.57 -8.56 -9.91
CA ILE A 149 6.83 -8.98 -8.53
C ILE A 149 6.88 -10.51 -8.37
N ALA A 150 6.53 -11.26 -9.43
CA ALA A 150 6.53 -12.71 -9.44
C ALA A 150 7.93 -13.30 -9.22
N ASP A 151 7.99 -14.37 -8.42
CA ASP A 151 9.23 -15.08 -8.11
C ASP A 151 9.94 -15.53 -9.40
N ASN A 152 11.19 -15.09 -9.57
CA ASN A 152 12.00 -15.40 -10.75
C ASN A 152 11.33 -15.07 -12.10
N GLY A 153 10.40 -14.11 -12.12
CA GLY A 153 9.68 -13.72 -13.33
C GLY A 153 8.66 -14.76 -13.82
N VAL A 154 8.29 -15.75 -13.00
CA VAL A 154 7.33 -16.79 -13.37
C VAL A 154 5.99 -16.16 -13.74
N GLN A 155 5.43 -16.57 -14.88
CA GLN A 155 4.11 -16.13 -15.32
C GLN A 155 3.02 -16.84 -14.53
N ASP A 156 2.59 -16.22 -13.43
CA ASP A 156 1.41 -16.62 -12.67
C ASP A 156 0.31 -15.57 -12.82
N LYS A 157 -0.93 -16.04 -13.02
CA LYS A 157 -2.13 -15.19 -13.13
C LYS A 157 -2.33 -14.31 -11.90
N LYS A 158 -1.88 -14.70 -10.70
CA LYS A 158 -2.02 -13.88 -9.48
C LYS A 158 -1.17 -12.61 -9.49
N TYR A 159 -0.05 -12.61 -10.21
CA TYR A 159 0.84 -11.46 -10.37
C TYR A 159 0.59 -10.69 -11.68
N GLY A 160 -0.28 -11.22 -12.55
CA GLY A 160 -0.60 -10.61 -13.82
C GLY A 160 -1.56 -9.42 -13.68
N PRO A 161 -1.55 -8.48 -14.64
CA PRO A 161 -2.52 -7.40 -14.67
C PRO A 161 -3.93 -7.99 -14.86
N PHE A 162 -4.87 -7.61 -14.00
CA PHE A 162 -6.27 -7.98 -14.20
C PHE A 162 -7.00 -6.98 -15.13
N ASP A 163 -6.45 -5.77 -15.27
CA ASP A 163 -6.88 -4.83 -16.30
C ASP A 163 -6.27 -5.21 -17.66
N ARG A 164 -7.12 -5.24 -18.69
CA ARG A 164 -6.70 -5.40 -20.10
C ARG A 164 -6.88 -4.09 -20.89
N GLY A 165 -7.20 -2.99 -20.21
CA GLY A 165 -7.56 -1.71 -20.81
C GLY A 165 -6.50 -0.64 -20.55
N LEU A 166 -6.93 0.48 -19.95
CA LEU A 166 -6.17 1.72 -19.88
C LEU A 166 -4.82 1.56 -19.20
N TYR A 167 -4.73 0.88 -18.05
CA TYR A 167 -3.49 0.77 -17.29
C TYR A 167 -2.44 -0.04 -18.05
N HIS A 168 -2.87 -1.10 -18.73
CA HIS A 168 -1.99 -1.89 -19.58
C HIS A 168 -1.32 -1.05 -20.67
N ASN A 169 -2.06 -0.14 -21.31
CA ASN A 169 -1.53 0.75 -22.37
C ASN A 169 -0.48 1.75 -21.85
N TYR A 170 -0.50 2.08 -20.56
CA TYR A 170 0.51 2.92 -19.91
C TYR A 170 1.66 2.10 -19.30
N GLY A 171 1.70 0.79 -19.53
CA GLY A 171 2.71 -0.11 -18.96
C GLY A 171 2.54 -0.34 -17.46
N ILE A 172 1.35 -0.10 -16.92
CA ILE A 172 1.06 -0.26 -15.49
C ILE A 172 0.54 -1.67 -15.26
N HIS A 173 1.27 -2.43 -14.44
CA HIS A 173 0.83 -3.74 -13.98
C HIS A 173 -0.09 -3.58 -12.78
N LEU A 174 -1.41 -3.63 -13.02
CA LEU A 174 -2.42 -3.52 -11.97
C LEU A 174 -2.80 -4.91 -11.44
N ILE A 175 -2.37 -5.22 -10.22
CA ILE A 175 -2.50 -6.53 -9.58
C ILE A 175 -3.64 -6.51 -8.55
N LYS A 176 -4.44 -7.59 -8.50
CA LYS A 176 -5.40 -7.80 -7.40
C LYS A 176 -4.66 -8.26 -6.15
N GLY A 177 -4.68 -7.43 -5.11
CA GLY A 177 -4.02 -7.67 -3.84
C GLY A 177 -4.46 -8.94 -3.13
N TRP A 178 -5.69 -9.43 -3.35
CA TRP A 178 -6.24 -10.58 -2.62
C TRP A 178 -5.41 -11.86 -2.78
N GLY A 179 -4.63 -11.99 -3.86
CA GLY A 179 -3.79 -13.15 -4.12
C GLY A 179 -2.30 -12.94 -3.83
N VAL A 180 -1.90 -11.75 -3.35
CA VAL A 180 -0.47 -11.40 -3.23
C VAL A 180 -0.13 -10.65 -1.95
N LEU A 181 -1.00 -9.77 -1.45
CA LEU A 181 -0.72 -9.02 -0.22
C LEU A 181 -0.88 -9.94 1.00
N PRO A 182 0.08 -9.88 1.96
CA PRO A 182 -0.04 -10.58 3.23
C PRO A 182 -1.34 -10.24 3.99
N PRO A 183 -1.92 -11.17 4.78
CA PRO A 183 -3.16 -10.97 5.52
C PRO A 183 -3.19 -9.71 6.41
N VAL A 184 -2.04 -9.28 6.94
CA VAL A 184 -1.91 -8.06 7.77
C VAL A 184 -2.35 -6.78 7.06
N PHE A 185 -2.30 -6.70 5.72
CA PHE A 185 -2.84 -5.56 4.96
C PHE A 185 -4.38 -5.46 5.05
N TYR A 186 -5.05 -6.55 5.40
CA TYR A 186 -6.51 -6.62 5.50
C TYR A 186 -7.03 -6.49 6.92
N LYS A 187 -6.16 -6.28 7.92
CA LYS A 187 -6.52 -6.12 9.35
C LYS A 187 -7.49 -4.98 9.64
N HIS A 188 -7.65 -4.05 8.69
CA HIS A 188 -8.57 -2.90 8.74
C HIS A 188 -9.62 -2.92 7.63
N ALA A 189 -9.77 -4.03 6.90
CA ALA A 189 -10.75 -4.11 5.81
C ALA A 189 -12.17 -3.80 6.33
N HIS A 190 -12.91 -2.95 5.61
CA HIS A 190 -14.24 -2.52 6.05
C HIS A 190 -15.34 -3.58 5.91
N SER A 191 -15.09 -4.60 5.09
CA SER A 191 -16.09 -5.57 4.65
C SER A 191 -15.57 -6.99 4.77
N ARG A 192 -16.43 -7.88 5.26
CA ARG A 192 -16.16 -9.32 5.33
C ARG A 192 -16.07 -9.96 3.95
N GLU A 193 -16.74 -9.40 2.96
CA GLU A 193 -16.65 -9.85 1.57
C GLU A 193 -15.23 -9.70 1.03
N THR A 194 -14.51 -8.64 1.39
CA THR A 194 -13.08 -8.51 1.07
C THR A 194 -12.29 -9.67 1.68
N LEU A 195 -12.52 -10.00 2.95
CA LEU A 195 -11.80 -11.11 3.61
C LEU A 195 -12.12 -12.48 2.99
N LYS A 196 -13.38 -12.74 2.63
CA LYS A 196 -13.76 -13.95 1.88
C LYS A 196 -13.02 -14.03 0.54
N GLY A 197 -12.82 -12.89 -0.11
CA GLY A 197 -12.04 -12.77 -1.34
C GLY A 197 -10.57 -13.13 -1.16
N VAL A 198 -9.97 -12.65 -0.07
CA VAL A 198 -8.59 -12.98 0.34
C VAL A 198 -8.48 -14.47 0.66
N GLU A 199 -9.32 -15.02 1.53
CA GLU A 199 -9.31 -16.43 1.94
C GLU A 199 -9.44 -17.38 0.75
N LYS A 200 -10.34 -17.06 -0.19
CA LYS A 200 -10.50 -17.85 -1.43
C LYS A 200 -9.23 -17.90 -2.28
N ARG A 201 -8.41 -16.85 -2.25
CA ARG A 201 -7.19 -16.70 -3.07
C ARG A 201 -5.93 -17.14 -2.31
N GLN A 202 -5.97 -17.09 -0.99
CA GLN A 202 -4.90 -17.42 -0.06
C GLN A 202 -5.51 -18.20 1.13
N PRO A 203 -5.80 -19.51 0.97
CA PRO A 203 -6.41 -20.29 2.05
C PRO A 203 -5.57 -20.28 3.33
N GLY A 204 -6.20 -20.12 4.49
CA GLY A 204 -5.53 -19.96 5.79
C GLY A 204 -5.27 -18.50 6.20
N SER A 205 -5.75 -17.53 5.41
CA SER A 205 -5.53 -16.11 5.68
C SER A 205 -6.34 -15.60 6.87
N LEU A 206 -7.52 -16.18 7.12
CA LEU A 206 -8.38 -15.80 8.23
C LEU A 206 -7.77 -16.15 9.59
N GLU A 207 -7.04 -17.27 9.66
CA GLU A 207 -6.39 -17.81 10.85
C GLU A 207 -5.00 -17.21 11.10
N THR A 208 -4.48 -16.44 10.14
CA THR A 208 -3.16 -15.81 10.25
C THR A 208 -3.17 -14.71 11.32
N ASP A 209 -2.15 -14.70 12.19
CA ASP A 209 -1.93 -13.63 13.17
C ASP A 209 -1.67 -12.29 12.47
N VAL A 210 -2.50 -11.29 12.75
CA VAL A 210 -2.40 -9.93 12.22
C VAL A 210 -2.13 -8.89 13.31
N SER A 211 -1.84 -9.33 14.53
CA SER A 211 -1.46 -8.44 15.63
C SER A 211 -0.17 -7.68 15.28
N THR A 212 -0.19 -6.36 15.47
CA THR A 212 0.92 -5.45 15.14
C THR A 212 1.26 -4.55 16.33
N GLY A 213 2.55 -4.36 16.60
CA GLY A 213 3.06 -3.58 17.74
C GLY A 213 3.95 -4.38 18.68
N SER A 214 4.70 -3.70 19.55
CA SER A 214 5.63 -4.29 20.53
C SER A 214 4.96 -4.76 21.82
N ASN A 215 3.81 -4.17 22.19
CA ASN A 215 3.01 -4.57 23.35
C ASN A 215 1.89 -5.51 22.91
N LYS A 216 2.25 -6.74 22.51
CA LYS A 216 1.26 -7.77 22.15
C LYS A 216 0.75 -8.47 23.41
N ASP A 217 -0.55 -8.34 23.70
CA ASP A 217 -1.24 -9.13 24.74
C ASP A 217 -1.73 -10.50 24.23
N GLY A 218 -1.24 -10.95 23.06
CA GLY A 218 -1.60 -12.22 22.44
C GLY A 218 -1.52 -12.15 20.91
N ALA A 219 -1.60 -13.31 20.26
CA ALA A 219 -1.87 -13.40 18.82
C ALA A 219 -3.36 -13.11 18.57
N GLU A 220 -3.67 -12.37 17.52
CA GLU A 220 -5.05 -12.07 17.10
C GLU A 220 -5.16 -12.40 15.61
N SER A 221 -6.04 -13.33 15.26
CA SER A 221 -6.25 -13.72 13.87
C SER A 221 -6.98 -12.62 13.08
N LEU A 222 -6.90 -12.68 11.76
CA LEU A 222 -7.60 -11.73 10.89
C LEU A 222 -9.13 -11.80 11.07
N GLU A 223 -9.67 -13.00 11.29
CA GLU A 223 -11.10 -13.20 11.57
C GLU A 223 -11.50 -12.66 12.95
N GLU A 224 -10.73 -12.96 14.00
CA GLU A 224 -10.96 -12.46 15.36
C GLU A 224 -11.00 -10.93 15.37
N ARG A 225 -10.03 -10.32 14.69
CA ARG A 225 -9.96 -8.87 14.54
C ARG A 225 -11.15 -8.28 13.80
N MET A 226 -11.60 -8.95 12.74
CA MET A 226 -12.77 -8.52 11.98
C MET A 226 -14.02 -8.52 12.87
N GLU A 227 -14.20 -9.55 13.69
CA GLU A 227 -15.32 -9.65 14.62
C GLU A 227 -15.23 -8.60 15.74
N ALA A 228 -14.05 -8.43 16.36
CA ALA A 228 -13.84 -7.53 17.49
C ALA A 228 -14.15 -6.05 17.16
N PHE A 229 -13.96 -5.65 15.90
CA PHE A 229 -14.22 -4.28 15.42
C PHE A 229 -15.46 -4.17 14.53
N SER A 230 -16.32 -5.20 14.51
CA SER A 230 -17.59 -5.14 13.76
C SER A 230 -18.60 -4.27 14.50
N ASP A 231 -18.92 -3.10 13.95
CA ASP A 231 -20.04 -2.27 14.40
C ASP A 231 -21.33 -2.76 13.73
N ARG A 232 -22.25 -3.28 14.55
CA ARG A 232 -23.56 -3.79 14.13
C ARG A 232 -24.70 -2.81 14.44
N HIS A 233 -24.41 -1.67 15.04
CA HIS A 233 -25.43 -0.71 15.51
C HIS A 233 -25.85 0.33 14.45
N GLY A 234 -25.17 0.37 13.30
CA GLY A 234 -25.50 1.23 12.16
C GLY A 234 -26.43 0.60 11.12
N PHE A 235 -26.94 1.42 10.19
CA PHE A 235 -27.80 1.00 9.08
C PHE A 235 -27.13 -0.01 8.11
N ARG A 236 -25.81 -0.12 8.17
CA ARG A 236 -25.00 -1.14 7.50
C ARG A 236 -23.89 -1.59 8.45
N PRO A 237 -23.80 -2.89 8.78
CA PRO A 237 -22.67 -3.41 9.53
C PRO A 237 -21.36 -3.07 8.83
N ARG A 238 -20.38 -2.56 9.57
CA ARG A 238 -19.05 -2.24 9.04
C ARG A 238 -17.98 -2.48 10.09
N ASN A 239 -16.76 -2.71 9.63
CA ASN A 239 -15.61 -2.79 10.53
C ASN A 239 -15.05 -1.37 10.80
N ILE A 240 -14.87 -1.02 12.08
CA ILE A 240 -14.38 0.30 12.54
C ILE A 240 -12.90 0.28 13.00
N SER A 241 -12.15 -0.74 12.58
CA SER A 241 -10.75 -0.94 12.99
C SER A 241 -9.83 0.17 12.47
N ILE A 242 -10.16 0.80 11.32
CA ILE A 242 -9.36 1.92 10.79
C ILE A 242 -9.52 3.18 11.65
N GLU A 243 -10.70 3.45 12.21
CA GLU A 243 -10.91 4.58 13.13
C GLU A 243 -10.12 4.39 14.41
N ALA A 244 -10.06 3.16 14.94
CA ALA A 244 -9.20 2.82 16.06
C ALA A 244 -7.71 2.97 15.71
N SER A 245 -7.31 2.63 14.47
CA SER A 245 -5.95 2.87 13.97
C SER A 245 -5.61 4.36 13.91
N ARG A 246 -6.53 5.20 13.41
CA ARG A 246 -6.40 6.66 13.40
C ARG A 246 -6.17 7.20 14.81
N ALA A 247 -6.99 6.79 15.78
CA ALA A 247 -6.84 7.23 17.18
C ALA A 247 -5.48 6.84 17.76
N ARG A 248 -4.99 5.62 17.47
CA ARG A 248 -3.65 5.17 17.88
C ARG A 248 -2.52 6.00 17.26
N LYS A 249 -2.62 6.33 15.98
CA LYS A 249 -1.63 7.16 15.26
C LYS A 249 -1.57 8.58 15.81
N ILE A 250 -2.72 9.17 16.12
CA ILE A 250 -2.79 10.49 16.78
C ILE A 250 -2.12 10.41 18.15
N ARG A 251 -2.46 9.41 18.96
CA ARG A 251 -1.83 9.21 20.27
C ARG A 251 -0.32 9.05 20.17
N HIS A 252 0.16 8.20 19.26
CA HIS A 252 1.59 8.00 19.01
C HIS A 252 2.30 9.32 18.71
N ALA A 253 1.72 10.16 17.84
CA ALA A 253 2.29 11.46 17.50
C ALA A 253 2.27 12.48 18.65
N LEU A 254 1.41 12.32 19.65
CA LEU A 254 1.38 13.15 20.86
C LEU A 254 2.35 12.66 21.95
N GLU A 255 2.72 11.38 21.92
CA GLU A 255 3.58 10.73 22.91
C GLU A 255 5.06 10.62 22.47
N SER A 256 5.35 10.87 21.19
CA SER A 256 6.71 10.87 20.60
C SER A 256 7.36 12.24 20.67
#